data_AF-A0A355DKN6-F1
#
_entry.id   AF-A0A355DKN6-F1
#
_cell.length_a   1.000
_cell.length_b   1.000
_cell.length_c   1.000
_cell.angle_alpha   90.00
_cell.angle_beta   90.00
_cell.angle_gamma   90.00
#
_symmetry.space_group_name_H-M   'P 1'
#
loop_
_entity.id
_entity.type
_entity.pdbx_description
1 polymer ?
#
loop_
_entity_poly.entity_id
_entity_poly.type
_entity_poly.pdbx_seq_one_letter_code
_entity_poly.pdbx_strand_id
1 'polypeptide(L)'
;MVDTTTAQTPKNPASTLSEGKIKKHIKLTDINYRRNTESDYTEKIEQLDQNFDYSSNSDDYWSEPELSLLYGTPLYEQASLSQKKALNHLYWATQYNQTAATEANAVLYNQVTAGVFETLGGYETLCQELDLETAQERHHIHAFHMMGYQTKRALLGSAFNTSIQGKSYKKNERSKKLELAPISAVIKQSLTDRTSGLIPVAFKGQNLSWSTVQDTSFRFITNKVMLKNQAHCYSNYLKQLDEKGEPIPAQTTGLLGLLAPRPLLQFFTLNCGSSPFLASVFYVTRFMANMLIKNYEYRYSQYYRELEKKQEFIP
;
A
#
# COMPACT_ATOMS: atom_id res chain seq x y z
N MET A 1 -18.51 -71.74 30.51
CA MET A 1 -19.56 -70.80 30.95
C MET A 1 -18.91 -69.42 30.91
N VAL A 2 -19.27 -68.64 29.89
CA VAL A 2 -19.06 -67.19 29.71
C VAL A 2 -17.65 -66.63 29.98
N ASP A 3 -16.86 -66.52 28.90
CA ASP A 3 -15.80 -65.52 28.78
C ASP A 3 -16.44 -64.14 28.61
N THR A 4 -16.05 -63.18 29.44
CA THR A 4 -16.37 -61.76 29.25
C THR A 4 -15.25 -60.93 29.83
N THR A 5 -14.34 -60.39 29.00
CA THR A 5 -13.70 -59.10 29.34
C THR A 5 -13.21 -58.37 28.09
N THR A 6 -13.83 -57.21 27.86
CA THR A 6 -13.33 -56.01 27.19
C THR A 6 -12.91 -56.07 25.72
N ALA A 7 -13.84 -55.60 24.87
CA ALA A 7 -13.55 -55.05 23.56
C ALA A 7 -12.60 -53.85 23.66
N GLN A 8 -11.50 -53.90 22.90
CA GLN A 8 -10.60 -52.77 22.70
C GLN A 8 -11.23 -51.76 21.75
N THR A 9 -11.44 -50.54 22.24
CA THR A 9 -11.77 -49.37 21.44
C THR A 9 -10.61 -49.06 20.48
N PRO A 10 -10.86 -48.78 19.18
CA PRO A 10 -9.80 -48.40 18.26
C PRO A 10 -9.23 -47.04 18.66
N LYS A 11 -7.92 -47.00 18.96
CA LYS A 11 -7.18 -45.76 19.18
C LYS A 11 -7.21 -44.93 17.90
N ASN A 12 -7.71 -43.71 18.02
CA ASN A 12 -7.53 -42.63 17.04
C ASN A 12 -6.04 -42.49 16.66
N PRO A 13 -5.68 -42.47 15.37
CA PRO A 13 -4.34 -42.12 14.93
C PRO A 13 -4.23 -40.60 14.93
N ALA A 14 -4.12 -40.00 16.12
CA ALA A 14 -3.70 -38.63 16.28
C ALA A 14 -2.28 -38.61 16.87
N SER A 15 -1.44 -37.79 16.26
CA SER A 15 -0.09 -37.40 16.67
C SER A 15 1.03 -38.43 16.49
N THR A 16 1.33 -38.75 15.24
CA THR A 16 2.73 -38.97 14.81
C THR A 16 3.02 -38.03 13.63
N LEU A 17 2.93 -36.72 13.88
CA LEU A 17 3.69 -35.77 13.09
C LEU A 17 5.08 -35.73 13.71
N SER A 18 6.07 -36.16 12.93
CA SER A 18 7.48 -35.99 13.27
C SER A 18 7.74 -34.54 13.68
N GLU A 19 8.59 -34.33 14.68
CA GLU A 19 9.22 -33.04 14.95
C GLU A 19 10.01 -32.62 13.71
N GLY A 20 9.30 -32.05 12.75
CA GLY A 20 9.81 -31.66 11.45
C GLY A 20 10.70 -30.44 11.65
N LYS A 21 11.97 -30.58 11.25
CA LYS A 21 12.94 -29.49 11.09
C LYS A 21 12.23 -28.23 10.59
N ILE A 22 12.07 -27.23 11.47
CA ILE A 22 11.39 -25.96 11.16
C ILE A 22 11.95 -25.42 9.84
N LYS A 23 11.06 -25.13 8.88
CA LYS A 23 11.46 -24.67 7.55
C LYS A 23 12.22 -23.35 7.69
N LYS A 24 13.31 -23.18 6.93
CA LYS A 24 14.20 -22.00 7.01
C LYS A 24 13.45 -20.67 6.90
N HIS A 25 12.45 -20.59 6.03
CA HIS A 25 11.69 -19.36 5.81
C HIS A 25 10.83 -18.97 7.02
N ILE A 26 10.23 -19.95 7.74
CA ILE A 26 9.46 -19.70 8.96
C ILE A 26 10.37 -19.10 10.03
N LYS A 27 11.54 -19.72 10.25
CA LYS A 27 12.54 -19.19 11.20
C LYS A 27 12.99 -17.77 10.83
N LEU A 28 13.12 -17.46 9.55
CA LEU A 28 13.52 -16.12 9.11
C LEU A 28 12.41 -15.09 9.38
N THR A 29 11.16 -15.44 9.11
CA THR A 29 9.99 -14.62 9.47
C THR A 29 9.95 -14.36 10.98
N ASP A 30 10.14 -15.37 11.84
CA ASP A 30 10.15 -15.17 13.29
C ASP A 30 11.26 -14.20 13.74
N ILE A 31 12.45 -14.30 13.12
CA ILE A 31 13.57 -13.40 13.40
C ILE A 31 13.24 -11.97 12.95
N ASN A 32 12.63 -11.80 11.77
CA ASN A 32 12.25 -10.49 11.26
C ASN A 32 11.17 -9.85 12.11
N TYR A 33 10.11 -10.59 12.41
CA TYR A 33 9.04 -10.12 13.29
C TYR A 33 9.58 -9.63 14.62
N ARG A 34 10.36 -10.47 15.32
CA ARG A 34 10.98 -10.10 16.60
C ARG A 34 11.85 -8.85 16.49
N ARG A 35 12.69 -8.75 15.45
CA ARG A 35 13.54 -7.58 15.23
C ARG A 35 12.72 -6.31 14.99
N ASN A 36 11.67 -6.40 14.19
CA ASN A 36 10.79 -5.27 13.89
C ASN A 36 10.06 -4.80 15.16
N THR A 37 9.63 -5.73 16.02
CA THR A 37 9.08 -5.39 17.35
C THR A 37 10.12 -4.76 18.28
N GLU A 38 11.33 -5.31 18.34
CA GLU A 38 12.43 -4.77 19.16
C GLU A 38 12.89 -3.38 18.70
N SER A 39 12.70 -3.05 17.41
CA SER A 39 13.01 -1.75 16.83
C SER A 39 11.76 -0.92 16.53
N ASP A 40 10.66 -1.15 17.26
CA ASP A 40 9.46 -0.34 17.13
C ASP A 40 9.63 0.98 17.88
N TYR A 41 9.75 2.07 17.12
CA TYR A 41 9.87 3.43 17.64
C TYR A 41 8.65 4.29 17.30
N THR A 42 7.49 3.68 17.05
CA THR A 42 6.24 4.37 16.68
C THR A 42 5.92 5.51 17.65
N GLU A 43 6.11 5.32 18.95
CA GLU A 43 5.91 6.35 19.98
C GLU A 43 6.68 7.65 19.67
N LYS A 44 7.91 7.55 19.17
CA LYS A 44 8.72 8.75 18.83
C LYS A 44 8.15 9.49 17.62
N ILE A 45 7.62 8.75 16.65
CA ILE A 45 6.96 9.35 15.49
C ILE A 45 5.66 10.05 15.91
N GLU A 46 4.88 9.45 16.80
CA GLU A 46 3.67 10.08 17.35
C GLU A 46 3.99 11.34 18.16
N GLN A 47 5.04 11.29 18.99
CA GLN A 47 5.49 12.47 19.72
C GLN A 47 5.95 13.58 18.77
N LEU A 48 6.68 13.24 17.70
CA LEU A 48 7.09 14.21 16.69
C LEU A 48 5.87 14.80 15.97
N ASP A 49 4.94 13.96 15.54
CA ASP A 49 3.70 14.36 14.88
C ASP A 49 2.88 15.35 15.73
N GLN A 50 2.78 15.12 17.04
CA GLN A 50 2.04 16.02 17.93
C GLN A 50 2.74 17.34 18.21
N ASN A 51 4.08 17.33 18.29
CA ASN A 51 4.86 18.47 18.80
C ASN A 51 5.60 19.24 17.71
N PHE A 52 5.54 18.80 16.45
CA PHE A 52 6.27 19.46 15.37
C PHE A 52 5.79 20.90 15.18
N ASP A 53 6.75 21.83 15.24
CA ASP A 53 6.61 23.23 14.87
C ASP A 53 7.71 23.59 13.88
N TYR A 54 7.32 24.05 12.69
CA TYR A 54 8.27 24.45 11.65
C TYR A 54 9.20 25.57 12.14
N SER A 55 8.66 26.54 12.89
CA SER A 55 9.39 27.76 13.26
C SER A 55 10.57 27.44 14.18
N SER A 56 10.37 26.54 15.13
CA SER A 56 11.40 26.09 16.07
C SER A 56 12.49 25.21 15.42
N ASN A 57 12.26 24.71 14.20
CA ASN A 57 13.16 23.80 13.50
C ASN A 57 13.70 24.40 12.18
N SER A 58 13.39 25.66 11.86
CA SER A 58 13.69 26.23 10.54
C SER A 58 15.12 26.77 10.39
N ASP A 59 15.86 26.87 11.48
CA ASP A 59 17.18 27.50 11.51
C ASP A 59 18.33 26.58 11.14
N ASP A 60 18.09 25.28 10.94
CA ASP A 60 19.10 24.30 10.57
C ASP A 60 18.72 23.54 9.31
N TYR A 61 19.70 23.00 8.60
CA TYR A 61 19.42 22.11 7.46
C TYR A 61 18.84 20.78 7.96
N TRP A 62 17.78 20.29 7.31
CA TRP A 62 17.16 18.99 7.64
C TRP A 62 17.81 17.80 6.94
N SER A 63 18.73 18.07 6.02
CA SER A 63 19.52 17.07 5.32
C SER A 63 20.83 17.68 4.83
N GLU A 64 21.66 16.87 4.15
CA GLU A 64 22.81 17.40 3.42
C GLU A 64 22.40 18.57 2.50
N PRO A 65 23.10 19.72 2.54
CA PRO A 65 22.78 20.88 1.70
C PRO A 65 22.75 20.56 0.20
N GLU A 66 23.54 19.58 -0.24
CA GLU A 66 23.64 19.07 -1.61
C GLU A 66 22.33 18.47 -2.14
N LEU A 67 21.44 18.04 -1.24
CA LEU A 67 20.13 17.50 -1.59
C LEU A 67 19.08 18.59 -1.81
N SER A 68 19.39 19.85 -1.50
CA SER A 68 18.43 20.95 -1.60
C SER A 68 17.91 21.13 -3.03
N LEU A 69 16.66 21.59 -3.14
CA LEU A 69 16.12 21.99 -4.44
C LEU A 69 17.03 23.04 -5.09
N LEU A 70 17.28 22.89 -6.39
CA LEU A 70 18.11 23.77 -7.21
C LEU A 70 19.60 23.78 -6.84
N TYR A 71 20.07 22.92 -5.93
CA TYR A 71 21.50 22.82 -5.60
C TYR A 71 22.37 22.66 -6.85
N GLY A 72 23.51 23.36 -6.87
CA GLY A 72 24.44 23.37 -8.01
C GLY A 72 23.99 24.23 -9.20
N THR A 73 22.90 24.98 -9.08
CA THR A 73 22.44 25.92 -10.12
C THR A 73 22.79 27.38 -9.76
N PRO A 74 22.92 28.28 -10.76
CA PRO A 74 23.12 29.70 -10.48
C PRO A 74 22.02 30.32 -9.60
N LEU A 75 20.78 29.80 -9.67
CA LEU A 75 19.68 30.27 -8.83
C LEU A 75 19.90 29.96 -7.35
N TYR A 76 20.41 28.77 -7.05
CA TYR A 76 20.77 28.40 -5.68
C TYR A 76 21.95 29.23 -5.17
N GLU A 77 22.95 29.49 -6.01
CA GLU A 77 24.09 30.33 -5.61
C GLU A 77 23.68 31.75 -5.21
N GLN A 78 22.71 32.33 -5.92
CA GLN A 78 22.15 33.65 -5.62
C GLN A 78 21.16 33.65 -4.45
N ALA A 79 20.74 32.48 -3.97
CA ALA A 79 19.81 32.39 -2.86
C ALA A 79 20.49 32.80 -1.54
N SER A 80 19.76 33.57 -0.73
CA SER A 80 20.17 33.86 0.65
C SER A 80 20.25 32.58 1.48
N LEU A 81 20.96 32.63 2.62
CA LEU A 81 21.10 31.46 3.50
C LEU A 81 19.76 30.89 3.96
N SER A 82 18.80 31.76 4.32
CA SER A 82 17.45 31.33 4.71
C SER A 82 16.69 30.67 3.54
N GLN A 83 16.85 31.18 2.32
CA GLN A 83 16.28 30.54 1.12
C GLN A 83 16.92 29.19 0.83
N LYS A 84 18.23 29.03 1.02
CA LYS A 84 18.92 27.73 0.86
C LYS A 84 18.37 26.69 1.85
N LYS A 85 18.20 27.05 3.12
CA LYS A 85 17.53 26.20 4.13
C LYS A 85 16.08 25.88 3.74
N ALA A 86 15.31 26.87 3.32
CA ALA A 86 13.94 26.64 2.84
C ALA A 86 13.88 25.65 1.65
N LEU A 87 14.81 25.74 0.69
CA LEU A 87 14.92 24.81 -0.44
C LEU A 87 15.30 23.39 0.02
N ASN A 88 16.09 23.27 1.08
CA ASN A 88 16.39 21.99 1.73
C ASN A 88 15.14 21.39 2.39
N HIS A 89 14.39 22.18 3.16
CA HIS A 89 13.21 21.69 3.89
C HIS A 89 12.09 21.31 2.92
N LEU A 90 11.93 22.06 1.82
CA LEU A 90 11.01 21.71 0.74
C LEU A 90 11.41 20.41 0.03
N TYR A 91 12.70 20.17 -0.17
CA TYR A 91 13.16 18.88 -0.69
C TYR A 91 12.76 17.76 0.26
N TRP A 92 13.18 17.84 1.53
CA TRP A 92 12.88 16.84 2.55
C TRP A 92 11.37 16.57 2.66
N ALA A 93 10.57 17.62 2.81
CA ALA A 93 9.11 17.51 2.94
C ALA A 93 8.44 16.92 1.69
N THR A 94 8.97 17.19 0.49
CA THR A 94 8.44 16.61 -0.74
C THR A 94 8.76 15.12 -0.86
N GLN A 95 9.98 14.74 -0.47
CA GLN A 95 10.41 13.34 -0.50
C GLN A 95 9.61 12.48 0.49
N TYR A 96 9.49 12.90 1.75
CA TYR A 96 8.73 12.12 2.74
C TYR A 96 7.22 12.09 2.48
N ASN A 97 6.66 13.11 1.80
CA ASN A 97 5.29 13.00 1.29
C ASN A 97 5.12 11.90 0.23
N GLN A 98 6.15 11.65 -0.59
CA GLN A 98 6.13 10.55 -1.56
C GLN A 98 6.34 9.20 -0.87
N THR A 99 7.14 9.16 0.21
CA THR A 99 7.29 7.99 1.08
C THR A 99 5.94 7.59 1.70
N ALA A 100 5.24 8.51 2.36
CA ALA A 100 3.90 8.29 2.92
C ALA A 100 2.91 7.74 1.88
N ALA A 101 2.96 8.28 0.66
CA ALA A 101 2.12 7.82 -0.42
C ALA A 101 2.46 6.38 -0.88
N THR A 102 3.72 5.96 -0.75
CA THR A 102 4.17 4.60 -1.01
C THR A 102 3.81 3.64 0.13
N GLU A 103 3.94 4.08 1.38
CA GLU A 103 3.52 3.34 2.59
C GLU A 103 2.01 3.05 2.59
N ALA A 104 1.19 3.97 2.07
CA ALA A 104 -0.25 3.72 1.92
C ALA A 104 -0.56 2.52 1.01
N ASN A 105 0.24 2.31 -0.06
CA ASN A 105 0.14 1.11 -0.89
C ASN A 105 0.61 -0.12 -0.12
N ALA A 106 1.69 -0.01 0.66
CA ALA A 106 2.21 -1.10 1.48
C ALA A 106 1.16 -1.60 2.48
N VAL A 107 0.48 -0.69 3.19
CA VAL A 107 -0.65 -1.01 4.08
C VAL A 107 -1.70 -1.87 3.38
N LEU A 108 -2.17 -1.43 2.20
CA LEU A 108 -3.19 -2.17 1.46
C LEU A 108 -2.70 -3.58 1.08
N TYR A 109 -1.50 -3.70 0.52
CA TYR A 109 -0.98 -4.98 0.08
C TYR A 109 -0.62 -5.91 1.24
N ASN A 110 -0.18 -5.37 2.39
CA ASN A 110 0.03 -6.15 3.61
C ASN A 110 -1.28 -6.79 4.07
N GLN A 111 -2.38 -6.01 4.17
CA GLN A 111 -3.69 -6.54 4.54
C GLN A 111 -4.20 -7.61 3.58
N VAL A 112 -4.09 -7.37 2.27
CA VAL A 112 -4.56 -8.32 1.25
C VAL A 112 -3.76 -9.61 1.27
N THR A 113 -2.44 -9.54 1.34
CA THR A 113 -1.55 -10.71 1.31
C THR A 113 -1.56 -11.49 2.63
N ALA A 114 -1.62 -10.80 3.78
CA ALA A 114 -1.82 -11.44 5.09
C ALA A 114 -3.08 -12.32 5.08
N GLY A 115 -4.21 -11.80 4.58
CA GLY A 115 -5.45 -12.58 4.47
C GLY A 115 -5.34 -13.82 3.59
N VAL A 116 -4.43 -13.86 2.61
CA VAL A 116 -4.14 -15.07 1.82
C VAL A 116 -3.32 -16.06 2.65
N PHE A 117 -2.26 -15.58 3.32
CA PHE A 117 -1.37 -16.43 4.14
C PHE A 117 -2.08 -17.01 5.37
N GLU A 118 -2.98 -16.26 6.00
CA GLU A 118 -3.88 -16.76 7.05
C GLU A 118 -4.68 -17.97 6.59
N THR A 119 -5.26 -17.89 5.39
CA THR A 119 -6.13 -18.95 4.88
C THR A 119 -5.34 -20.21 4.49
N LEU A 120 -4.05 -20.06 4.13
CA LEU A 120 -3.15 -21.19 3.88
C LEU A 120 -2.72 -21.91 5.16
N GLY A 121 -2.62 -21.18 6.28
CA GLY A 121 -2.12 -21.69 7.56
C GLY A 121 -0.61 -21.92 7.59
N GLY A 122 -0.03 -21.94 8.81
CA GLY A 122 1.40 -22.16 9.02
C GLY A 122 2.28 -20.93 8.72
N TYR A 123 1.68 -19.76 8.57
CA TYR A 123 2.33 -18.46 8.31
C TYR A 123 1.87 -17.40 9.33
N GLU A 124 1.51 -17.81 10.54
CA GLU A 124 0.92 -16.94 11.55
C GLU A 124 1.86 -15.78 11.91
N THR A 125 3.15 -16.06 12.13
CA THR A 125 4.14 -15.00 12.41
C THR A 125 4.31 -14.03 11.26
N LEU A 126 4.16 -14.49 10.00
CA LEU A 126 4.23 -13.60 8.84
C LEU A 126 3.03 -12.65 8.83
N CYS A 127 1.84 -13.14 9.17
CA CYS A 127 0.65 -12.30 9.27
C CYS A 127 0.81 -11.26 10.39
N GLN A 128 1.37 -11.66 11.54
CA GLN A 128 1.71 -10.73 12.63
C GLN A 128 2.74 -9.67 12.22
N GLU A 129 3.76 -10.04 11.44
CA GLU A 129 4.73 -9.09 10.88
C GLU A 129 4.04 -8.07 9.96
N LEU A 130 3.17 -8.53 9.06
CA LEU A 130 2.45 -7.66 8.14
C LEU A 130 1.46 -6.73 8.86
N ASP A 131 0.82 -7.20 9.93
CA ASP A 131 -0.08 -6.40 10.76
C ASP A 131 0.67 -5.35 11.57
N LEU A 132 1.82 -5.71 12.16
CA LEU A 132 2.69 -4.79 12.88
C LEU A 132 3.19 -3.68 11.94
N GLU A 133 3.76 -4.04 10.79
CA GLU A 133 4.19 -3.07 9.78
C GLU A 133 3.00 -2.17 9.36
N THR A 134 1.83 -2.76 9.11
CA THR A 134 0.62 -2.00 8.75
C THR A 134 0.22 -0.99 9.82
N ALA A 135 0.35 -1.33 11.11
CA ALA A 135 0.09 -0.41 12.19
C ALA A 135 1.11 0.75 12.19
N GLN A 136 2.41 0.42 12.12
CA GLN A 136 3.50 1.41 12.11
C GLN A 136 3.36 2.40 10.95
N GLU A 137 3.12 1.90 9.73
CA GLU A 137 3.01 2.76 8.55
C GLU A 137 1.86 3.77 8.65
N ARG A 138 0.78 3.49 9.40
CA ARG A 138 -0.30 4.49 9.60
C ARG A 138 0.20 5.72 10.35
N HIS A 139 1.06 5.53 11.35
CA HIS A 139 1.64 6.63 12.12
C HIS A 139 2.66 7.40 11.27
N HIS A 140 3.48 6.70 10.49
CA HIS A 140 4.43 7.31 9.54
C HIS A 140 3.70 8.18 8.50
N ILE A 141 2.69 7.63 7.83
CA ILE A 141 1.89 8.32 6.81
C ILE A 141 1.31 9.61 7.39
N HIS A 142 0.71 9.54 8.59
CA HIS A 142 0.11 10.71 9.22
C HIS A 142 1.16 11.77 9.55
N ALA A 143 2.24 11.39 10.22
CA ALA A 143 3.34 12.28 10.61
C ALA A 143 3.95 12.99 9.39
N PHE A 144 4.32 12.24 8.36
CA PHE A 144 4.94 12.81 7.16
C PHE A 144 4.01 13.75 6.39
N HIS A 145 2.72 13.41 6.29
CA HIS A 145 1.74 14.31 5.68
C HIS A 145 1.55 15.58 6.49
N MET A 146 1.45 15.46 7.81
CA MET A 146 1.24 16.58 8.71
C MET A 146 2.46 17.52 8.69
N MET A 147 3.66 17.00 8.93
CA MET A 147 4.91 17.78 8.90
C MET A 147 5.12 18.42 7.53
N GLY A 148 4.89 17.65 6.46
CA GLY A 148 5.01 18.13 5.09
C GLY A 148 4.00 19.23 4.77
N TYR A 149 2.77 19.14 5.28
CA TYR A 149 1.76 20.19 5.16
C TYR A 149 2.17 21.46 5.92
N GLN A 150 2.54 21.33 7.20
CA GLN A 150 2.97 22.47 8.01
C GLN A 150 4.15 23.21 7.37
N THR A 151 5.17 22.45 6.93
CA THR A 151 6.37 22.99 6.27
C THR A 151 6.02 23.74 4.98
N LYS A 152 5.25 23.12 4.09
CA LYS A 152 4.87 23.75 2.81
C LYS A 152 3.99 24.97 3.03
N ARG A 153 3.08 24.93 4.00
CA ARG A 153 2.23 26.07 4.36
C ARG A 153 3.06 27.24 4.90
N ALA A 154 4.04 26.97 5.77
CA ALA A 154 4.92 28.00 6.33
C ALA A 154 5.80 28.65 5.25
N LEU A 155 6.35 27.85 4.33
CA LEU A 155 7.29 28.32 3.31
C LEU A 155 6.64 28.94 2.08
N LEU A 156 5.51 28.40 1.62
CA LEU A 156 4.88 28.83 0.36
C LEU A 156 3.66 29.72 0.57
N GLY A 157 3.13 29.80 1.81
CA GLY A 157 1.97 30.64 2.13
C GLY A 157 0.78 30.40 1.18
N SER A 158 0.24 31.47 0.60
CA SER A 158 -0.89 31.40 -0.34
C SER A 158 -0.56 30.67 -1.66
N ALA A 159 0.72 30.62 -2.06
CA ALA A 159 1.14 29.90 -3.26
C ALA A 159 0.95 28.39 -3.10
N PHE A 160 0.96 27.86 -1.88
CA PHE A 160 0.64 26.45 -1.59
C PHE A 160 -0.76 26.05 -2.06
N ASN A 161 -1.74 26.93 -1.86
CA ASN A 161 -3.14 26.68 -2.27
C ASN A 161 -3.36 26.90 -3.77
N THR A 162 -2.39 27.53 -4.45
CA THR A 162 -2.43 27.71 -5.89
C THR A 162 -1.98 26.40 -6.52
N SER A 163 -2.94 25.51 -6.75
CA SER A 163 -2.72 24.24 -7.44
C SER A 163 -1.76 24.40 -8.63
N ILE A 164 -0.58 23.77 -8.54
CA ILE A 164 0.39 23.62 -9.64
C ILE A 164 -0.12 22.60 -10.68
N GLN A 165 -1.36 22.09 -10.54
CA GLN A 165 -2.08 21.64 -11.75
C GLN A 165 -2.36 22.89 -12.57
N GLY A 166 -1.41 23.22 -13.46
CA GLY A 166 -1.54 24.29 -14.42
C GLY A 166 -2.94 24.27 -14.99
N LYS A 167 -3.58 25.45 -15.01
CA LYS A 167 -4.88 25.70 -15.64
C LYS A 167 -5.01 24.75 -16.82
N SER A 168 -5.87 23.74 -16.69
CA SER A 168 -6.11 22.74 -17.72
C SER A 168 -6.23 23.49 -19.04
N TYR A 169 -5.23 23.32 -19.91
CA TYR A 169 -5.24 23.93 -21.23
C TYR A 169 -6.59 23.56 -21.83
N LYS A 170 -7.43 24.56 -22.09
CA LYS A 170 -8.74 24.40 -22.72
C LYS A 170 -8.60 23.36 -23.82
N LYS A 171 -9.20 22.20 -23.62
CA LYS A 171 -9.24 21.10 -24.57
C LYS A 171 -9.84 21.68 -25.85
N ASN A 172 -8.99 21.88 -26.86
CA ASN A 172 -9.38 22.46 -28.13
C ASN A 172 -10.49 21.58 -28.73
N GLU A 173 -11.66 22.16 -28.98
CA GLU A 173 -12.84 21.54 -29.61
C GLU A 173 -12.64 21.21 -31.10
N ARG A 174 -11.51 20.60 -31.47
CA ARG A 174 -11.26 20.16 -32.86
C ARG A 174 -10.59 18.80 -32.90
N SER A 175 -11.35 17.79 -32.49
CA SER A 175 -11.17 16.41 -32.96
C SER A 175 -12.52 15.71 -33.05
N LYS A 176 -13.40 16.29 -33.88
CA LYS A 176 -14.46 15.50 -34.51
C LYS A 176 -13.85 14.74 -35.68
N LYS A 177 -14.02 13.42 -35.63
CA LYS A 177 -14.25 12.46 -36.73
C LYS A 177 -13.22 11.34 -36.83
N LEU A 178 -13.29 10.40 -35.88
CA LEU A 178 -13.20 8.99 -36.18
C LEU A 178 -14.40 8.32 -35.50
N GLU A 179 -15.45 8.04 -36.28
CA GLU A 179 -16.62 7.30 -35.83
C GLU A 179 -16.21 5.84 -35.57
N LEU A 180 -16.01 5.50 -34.29
CA LEU A 180 -16.15 4.12 -33.84
C LEU A 180 -17.63 3.90 -33.51
N ALA A 181 -18.25 3.02 -34.30
CA ALA A 181 -19.65 2.63 -34.16
C ALA A 181 -20.01 2.26 -32.71
N PRO A 182 -21.25 2.54 -32.26
CA PRO A 182 -21.62 2.34 -30.87
C PRO A 182 -21.71 0.84 -30.55
N ILE A 183 -20.81 0.37 -29.70
CA ILE A 183 -20.77 -0.99 -29.13
C ILE A 183 -22.07 -1.34 -28.34
N SER A 184 -22.96 -0.36 -28.12
CA SER A 184 -24.30 -0.59 -27.57
C SER A 184 -25.21 -1.45 -28.46
N ALA A 185 -24.91 -1.60 -29.76
CA ALA A 185 -25.66 -2.47 -30.67
C ALA A 185 -25.22 -3.95 -30.58
N VAL A 186 -23.94 -4.22 -30.29
CA VAL A 186 -23.40 -5.59 -30.22
C VAL A 186 -23.91 -6.35 -28.99
N ILE A 187 -24.16 -5.64 -27.88
CA ILE A 187 -24.67 -6.26 -26.64
C ILE A 187 -26.18 -6.56 -26.74
N LYS A 188 -26.95 -5.81 -27.56
CA LYS A 188 -28.39 -6.08 -27.72
C LYS A 188 -28.71 -7.31 -28.58
N GLN A 189 -27.78 -7.75 -29.42
CA GLN A 189 -28.02 -8.86 -30.34
C GLN A 189 -27.53 -10.22 -29.82
N SER A 190 -26.75 -10.24 -28.73
CA SER A 190 -26.26 -11.49 -28.10
C SER A 190 -27.18 -12.05 -27.01
N LEU A 191 -28.34 -11.43 -26.76
CA LEU A 191 -29.21 -11.76 -25.63
C LEU A 191 -30.59 -12.32 -25.98
N THR A 192 -30.84 -12.70 -27.25
CA THR A 192 -32.14 -13.28 -27.63
C THR A 192 -32.14 -14.75 -28.00
N ASP A 193 -31.03 -15.48 -27.90
CA ASP A 193 -31.09 -16.94 -28.10
C ASP A 193 -30.32 -17.77 -27.07
N ARG A 194 -31.12 -18.46 -26.26
CA ARG A 194 -30.88 -19.76 -25.62
C ARG A 194 -29.51 -19.97 -24.95
N THR A 195 -29.46 -19.67 -23.66
CA THR A 195 -29.29 -20.69 -22.62
C THR A 195 -29.66 -20.09 -21.26
N SER A 196 -30.59 -20.75 -20.60
CA SER A 196 -31.15 -20.42 -19.30
C SER A 196 -30.11 -20.55 -18.18
N GLY A 197 -29.93 -19.47 -17.43
CA GLY A 197 -29.40 -19.46 -16.05
C GLY A 197 -27.90 -19.27 -15.96
N LEU A 198 -27.44 -18.07 -15.56
CA LEU A 198 -26.18 -17.86 -14.78
C LEU A 198 -25.89 -16.42 -14.32
N ILE A 199 -26.86 -15.49 -14.31
CA ILE A 199 -26.69 -14.18 -13.65
C ILE A 199 -27.94 -13.87 -12.81
N PRO A 200 -27.91 -14.00 -11.47
CA PRO A 200 -28.95 -13.43 -10.64
C PRO A 200 -28.54 -11.99 -10.31
N VAL A 201 -28.90 -11.04 -11.17
CA VAL A 201 -28.95 -9.63 -10.75
C VAL A 201 -30.28 -9.08 -11.23
N ALA A 202 -31.20 -8.90 -10.29
CA ALA A 202 -32.43 -8.18 -10.48
C ALA A 202 -32.09 -6.72 -10.86
N PHE A 203 -32.14 -6.42 -12.16
CA PHE A 203 -32.01 -5.07 -12.70
C PHE A 203 -33.28 -4.27 -12.36
N LYS A 204 -33.26 -3.56 -11.23
CA LYS A 204 -34.21 -2.47 -10.96
C LYS A 204 -33.49 -1.14 -11.18
N GLY A 205 -34.01 -0.35 -12.11
CA GLY A 205 -33.38 0.84 -12.66
C GLY A 205 -32.94 1.86 -11.62
N GLN A 206 -31.63 2.01 -11.47
CA GLN A 206 -30.95 3.21 -11.01
C GLN A 206 -29.70 3.38 -11.88
N ASN A 207 -29.29 4.63 -12.11
CA ASN A 207 -28.08 4.98 -12.87
C ASN A 207 -26.85 4.41 -12.14
N LEU A 208 -26.47 3.17 -12.44
CA LEU A 208 -25.28 2.54 -11.93
C LEU A 208 -24.05 3.25 -12.48
N SER A 209 -23.21 3.75 -11.57
CA SER A 209 -21.90 4.29 -11.94
C SER A 209 -21.09 3.24 -12.69
N TRP A 210 -20.35 3.65 -13.72
CA TRP A 210 -19.42 2.79 -14.45
C TRP A 210 -18.43 2.07 -13.51
N SER A 211 -18.02 2.73 -12.42
CA SER A 211 -17.16 2.13 -11.40
C SER A 211 -17.79 0.92 -10.71
N THR A 212 -19.10 0.96 -10.45
CA THR A 212 -19.84 -0.13 -9.80
C THR A 212 -20.01 -1.32 -10.74
N VAL A 213 -20.27 -1.04 -12.03
CA VAL A 213 -20.32 -2.09 -13.07
C VAL A 213 -18.96 -2.77 -13.22
N GLN A 214 -17.89 -1.98 -13.19
CA GLN A 214 -16.53 -2.49 -13.30
C GLN A 214 -16.12 -3.34 -12.07
N ASP A 215 -16.38 -2.86 -10.86
CA ASP A 215 -16.13 -3.59 -9.62
C ASP A 215 -16.86 -4.93 -9.62
N THR A 216 -18.15 -4.93 -9.98
CA THR A 216 -18.97 -6.15 -10.12
C THR A 216 -18.40 -7.12 -11.16
N SER A 217 -17.92 -6.59 -12.29
CA SER A 217 -17.32 -7.40 -13.36
C SER A 217 -16.02 -8.04 -12.91
N PHE A 218 -15.16 -7.31 -12.21
CA PHE A 218 -13.92 -7.86 -11.66
C PHE A 218 -14.20 -8.93 -10.62
N ARG A 219 -15.11 -8.68 -9.68
CA ARG A 219 -15.53 -9.68 -8.69
C ARG A 219 -16.07 -10.94 -9.34
N PHE A 220 -16.87 -10.80 -10.40
CA PHE A 220 -17.39 -11.94 -11.16
C PHE A 220 -16.26 -12.76 -11.79
N ILE A 221 -15.32 -12.10 -12.48
CA ILE A 221 -14.18 -12.76 -13.12
C ILE A 221 -13.32 -13.48 -12.07
N THR A 222 -12.98 -12.80 -10.98
CA THR A 222 -12.20 -13.40 -9.89
C THR A 222 -12.91 -14.60 -9.28
N ASN A 223 -14.19 -14.48 -8.91
CA ASN A 223 -14.93 -15.56 -8.25
C ASN A 223 -15.25 -16.75 -9.16
N LYS A 224 -15.60 -16.51 -10.43
CA LYS A 224 -16.06 -17.58 -11.35
C LYS A 224 -14.94 -18.20 -12.18
N VAL A 225 -13.88 -17.46 -12.46
CA VAL A 225 -12.79 -17.90 -13.34
C VAL A 225 -11.53 -18.19 -12.55
N MET A 226 -11.06 -17.24 -11.75
CA MET A 226 -9.76 -17.36 -11.06
C MET A 226 -9.83 -18.26 -9.82
N LEU A 227 -10.85 -18.08 -8.97
CA LEU A 227 -10.99 -18.78 -7.69
C LEU A 227 -11.60 -20.18 -7.82
N LYS A 228 -11.97 -20.64 -9.03
CA LYS A 228 -12.73 -21.88 -9.24
C LYS A 228 -12.13 -23.10 -8.51
N ASN A 229 -10.80 -23.18 -8.43
CA ASN A 229 -10.09 -24.24 -7.70
C ASN A 229 -9.27 -23.71 -6.49
N GLN A 230 -9.31 -22.39 -6.23
CA GLN A 230 -8.46 -21.70 -5.25
C GLN A 230 -9.25 -20.83 -4.26
N ALA A 231 -10.58 -20.99 -4.18
CA ALA A 231 -11.43 -20.21 -3.27
C ALA A 231 -11.00 -20.34 -1.80
N HIS A 232 -10.42 -21.49 -1.42
CA HIS A 232 -9.85 -21.72 -0.10
C HIS A 232 -8.58 -20.90 0.19
N CYS A 233 -8.02 -20.19 -0.79
CA CYS A 233 -6.87 -19.29 -0.61
C CYS A 233 -7.27 -17.80 -0.73
N TYR A 234 -8.55 -17.51 -0.96
CA TYR A 234 -8.99 -16.14 -1.15
C TYR A 234 -8.83 -15.33 0.14
N SER A 235 -8.26 -14.14 0.02
CA SER A 235 -7.91 -13.27 1.14
C SER A 235 -9.10 -13.01 2.06
N ASN A 236 -8.92 -13.26 3.37
CA ASN A 236 -9.93 -12.96 4.37
C ASN A 236 -10.27 -11.46 4.42
N TYR A 237 -9.28 -10.59 4.24
CA TYR A 237 -9.50 -9.14 4.13
C TYR A 237 -10.46 -8.80 2.98
N LEU A 238 -10.24 -9.37 1.79
CA LEU A 238 -11.13 -9.14 0.66
C LEU A 238 -12.53 -9.75 0.91
N LYS A 239 -12.63 -10.97 1.45
CA LYS A 239 -13.93 -11.57 1.81
C LYS A 239 -14.75 -10.64 2.72
N GLN A 240 -14.13 -10.03 3.72
CA GLN A 240 -14.82 -9.09 4.61
C GLN A 240 -15.31 -7.84 3.87
N LEU A 241 -14.57 -7.34 2.89
CA LEU A 241 -15.02 -6.23 2.04
C LEU A 241 -16.21 -6.64 1.17
N ASP A 242 -16.17 -7.85 0.60
CA ASP A 242 -17.26 -8.43 -0.20
C ASP A 242 -18.55 -8.55 0.62
N GLU A 243 -18.44 -9.07 1.85
CA GLU A 243 -19.56 -9.23 2.79
C GLU A 243 -20.19 -7.89 3.18
N LYS A 244 -19.37 -6.83 3.32
CA LYS A 244 -19.83 -5.47 3.60
C LYS A 244 -20.32 -4.71 2.37
N GLY A 245 -20.11 -5.25 1.17
CA GLY A 245 -20.40 -4.55 -0.09
C GLY A 245 -19.50 -3.32 -0.33
N GLU A 246 -18.30 -3.31 0.26
CA GLU A 246 -17.34 -2.22 0.11
C GLU A 246 -16.62 -2.30 -1.25
N PRO A 247 -16.27 -1.16 -1.87
CA PRO A 247 -15.57 -1.16 -3.15
C PRO A 247 -14.15 -1.70 -2.99
N ILE A 248 -13.61 -2.29 -4.06
CA ILE A 248 -12.22 -2.76 -4.05
C ILE A 248 -11.29 -1.57 -3.82
N PRO A 249 -10.44 -1.60 -2.78
CA PRO A 249 -9.51 -0.51 -2.51
C PRO A 249 -8.44 -0.43 -3.58
N ALA A 250 -8.07 0.81 -3.91
CA ALA A 250 -6.96 1.14 -4.77
C ALA A 250 -6.38 2.48 -4.33
N GLN A 251 -5.13 2.45 -3.91
CA GLN A 251 -4.39 3.64 -3.52
C GLN A 251 -3.83 4.30 -4.78
N THR A 252 -4.38 5.46 -5.14
CA THR A 252 -3.98 6.22 -6.33
C THR A 252 -2.85 7.21 -6.05
N THR A 253 -2.28 7.17 -4.85
CA THR A 253 -1.14 7.97 -4.42
C THR A 253 0.13 7.11 -4.47
N GLY A 254 1.31 7.75 -4.50
CA GLY A 254 2.60 7.07 -4.47
C GLY A 254 3.04 6.55 -5.84
N LEU A 255 4.13 5.77 -5.87
CA LEU A 255 4.75 5.33 -7.12
C LEU A 255 3.79 4.52 -8.01
N LEU A 256 2.99 3.61 -7.44
CA LEU A 256 2.01 2.84 -8.22
C LEU A 256 0.84 3.69 -8.72
N GLY A 257 0.39 4.66 -7.93
CA GLY A 257 -0.70 5.57 -8.30
C GLY A 257 -0.37 6.48 -9.49
N LEU A 258 0.92 6.80 -9.66
CA LEU A 258 1.42 7.57 -10.81
C LEU A 258 1.54 6.73 -12.09
N LEU A 259 1.72 5.40 -11.97
CA LEU A 259 2.00 4.51 -13.08
C LEU A 259 0.75 3.83 -13.65
N ALA A 260 -0.31 3.67 -12.86
CA ALA A 260 -1.48 2.89 -13.24
C ALA A 260 -2.81 3.60 -12.91
N PRO A 261 -3.81 3.56 -13.82
CA PRO A 261 -5.13 4.07 -13.53
C PRO A 261 -5.80 3.22 -12.44
N ARG A 262 -6.66 3.84 -11.61
CA ARG A 262 -7.36 3.20 -10.48
C ARG A 262 -7.93 1.80 -10.79
N PRO A 263 -8.61 1.55 -11.93
CA PRO A 263 -9.19 0.24 -12.15
C PRO A 263 -8.15 -0.87 -12.39
N LEU A 264 -6.99 -0.51 -12.93
CA LEU A 264 -5.87 -1.44 -13.06
C LEU A 264 -5.29 -1.79 -11.68
N LEU A 265 -5.22 -0.81 -10.77
CA LEU A 265 -4.83 -1.05 -9.38
C LEU A 265 -5.83 -1.96 -8.65
N GLN A 266 -7.14 -1.73 -8.82
CA GLN A 266 -8.18 -2.62 -8.26
C GLN A 266 -8.07 -4.04 -8.80
N PHE A 267 -7.80 -4.18 -10.10
CA PHE A 267 -7.52 -5.48 -10.71
C PHE A 267 -6.32 -6.14 -10.03
N PHE A 268 -5.20 -5.44 -9.87
CA PHE A 268 -4.04 -5.99 -9.17
C PHE A 268 -4.37 -6.39 -7.73
N THR A 269 -5.04 -5.53 -6.95
CA THR A 269 -5.46 -5.82 -5.56
C THR A 269 -6.22 -7.15 -5.48
N LEU A 270 -7.21 -7.37 -6.35
CA LEU A 270 -7.96 -8.62 -6.39
C LEU A 270 -7.08 -9.83 -6.75
N ASN A 271 -6.22 -9.67 -7.75
CA ASN A 271 -5.33 -10.73 -8.20
C ASN A 271 -4.38 -11.16 -7.07
N CYS A 272 -3.78 -10.21 -6.34
CA CYS A 272 -2.94 -10.48 -5.16
C CYS A 272 -3.68 -11.32 -4.12
N GLY A 273 -4.93 -10.95 -3.83
CA GLY A 273 -5.73 -11.61 -2.80
C GLY A 273 -6.37 -12.92 -3.24
N SER A 274 -6.19 -13.34 -4.51
CA SER A 274 -6.84 -14.53 -5.07
C SER A 274 -5.94 -15.75 -5.23
N SER A 275 -4.62 -15.59 -5.09
CA SER A 275 -3.66 -16.66 -5.34
C SER A 275 -2.45 -16.54 -4.40
N PRO A 276 -2.04 -17.63 -3.71
CA PRO A 276 -0.80 -17.68 -2.92
C PRO A 276 0.46 -17.30 -3.70
N PHE A 277 0.53 -17.71 -4.97
CA PHE A 277 1.66 -17.37 -5.85
C PHE A 277 1.77 -15.87 -6.05
N LEU A 278 0.69 -15.21 -6.51
CA LEU A 278 0.66 -13.76 -6.66
C LEU A 278 0.87 -13.03 -5.33
N ALA A 279 0.26 -13.46 -4.22
CA ALA A 279 0.52 -12.89 -2.91
C ALA A 279 2.01 -12.93 -2.55
N SER A 280 2.70 -14.04 -2.84
CA SER A 280 4.15 -14.18 -2.64
C SER A 280 4.96 -13.26 -3.56
N VAL A 281 4.58 -13.13 -4.83
CA VAL A 281 5.23 -12.19 -5.76
C VAL A 281 5.13 -10.76 -5.24
N PHE A 282 3.93 -10.35 -4.80
CA PHE A 282 3.72 -9.01 -4.25
C PHE A 282 4.48 -8.79 -2.93
N TYR A 283 4.52 -9.79 -2.05
CA TYR A 283 5.33 -9.73 -0.84
C TYR A 283 6.82 -9.49 -1.15
N VAL A 284 7.36 -10.18 -2.17
CA VAL A 284 8.74 -9.96 -2.64
C VAL A 284 8.91 -8.58 -3.26
N THR A 285 7.97 -8.12 -4.09
CA THR A 285 8.01 -6.78 -4.68
C THR A 285 8.02 -5.67 -3.62
N ARG A 286 7.19 -5.82 -2.58
CA ARG A 286 7.16 -4.92 -1.43
C ARG A 286 8.52 -4.91 -0.71
N PHE A 287 9.08 -6.09 -0.43
CA PHE A 287 10.38 -6.20 0.20
C PHE A 287 11.48 -5.48 -0.61
N MET A 288 11.48 -5.64 -1.94
CA MET A 288 12.40 -4.92 -2.83
C MET A 288 12.17 -3.40 -2.78
N ALA A 289 10.92 -2.93 -2.76
CA ALA A 289 10.61 -1.51 -2.63
C ALA A 289 11.14 -0.93 -1.31
N ASN A 290 10.94 -1.64 -0.19
CA ASN A 290 11.48 -1.24 1.11
C ASN A 290 13.01 -1.19 1.11
N MET A 291 13.68 -2.14 0.45
CA MET A 291 15.14 -2.08 0.29
C MET A 291 15.60 -0.86 -0.51
N LEU A 292 14.88 -0.49 -1.57
CA LEU A 292 15.19 0.71 -2.36
C LEU A 292 15.05 1.98 -1.53
N ILE A 293 13.98 2.08 -0.72
CA ILE A 293 13.77 3.21 0.19
C ILE A 293 14.90 3.27 1.23
N LYS A 294 15.29 2.16 1.85
CA LYS A 294 16.40 2.15 2.82
C LYS A 294 17.74 2.57 2.22
N ASN A 295 18.00 2.25 0.95
CA ASN A 295 19.19 2.74 0.26
C ASN A 295 19.17 4.26 0.07
N TYR A 296 18.00 4.83 -0.17
CA TYR A 296 17.83 6.28 -0.25
C TYR A 296 17.97 6.95 1.13
N GLU A 297 17.29 6.42 2.14
CA GLU A 297 17.33 6.91 3.53
C GLU A 297 18.71 6.80 4.18
N TYR A 298 19.56 5.90 3.68
CA TYR A 298 20.91 5.72 4.17
C TYR A 298 21.71 7.01 4.22
N ARG A 299 21.56 7.91 3.24
CA ARG A 299 22.24 9.22 3.23
C ARG A 299 21.81 10.10 4.40
N TYR A 300 20.51 10.15 4.70
CA TYR A 300 19.99 10.87 5.86
C TYR A 300 20.48 10.26 7.18
N SER A 301 20.49 8.92 7.28
CA SER A 301 21.02 8.24 8.47
C SER A 301 22.50 8.56 8.70
N GLN A 302 23.31 8.60 7.65
CA GLN A 302 24.71 9.02 7.73
C GLN A 302 24.82 10.48 8.19
N TYR A 303 24.06 11.38 7.57
CA TYR A 303 24.04 12.80 7.92
C TYR A 303 23.70 13.02 9.39
N TYR A 304 22.60 12.44 9.89
CA TYR A 304 22.18 12.60 11.29
C TYR A 304 23.17 11.98 12.29
N ARG A 305 23.83 10.86 11.93
CA ARG A 305 24.92 10.30 12.76
C ARG A 305 26.13 11.22 12.84
N GLU A 306 26.43 11.96 11.77
CA GLU A 306 27.52 12.94 11.80
C GLU A 306 27.15 14.16 12.65
N LEU A 307 25.90 14.63 12.59
CA LEU A 307 25.41 15.68 13.50
C LEU A 307 25.49 15.24 14.96
N GLU A 308 25.02 14.02 15.25
CA GLU A 308 25.08 13.43 16.59
C GLU A 308 26.51 13.38 17.14
N LYS A 309 27.48 12.92 16.33
CA LYS A 309 28.91 12.88 16.71
C LYS A 309 29.48 14.26 17.02
N LYS A 310 29.02 15.29 16.30
CA LYS A 310 29.44 16.67 16.49
C LYS A 310 28.68 17.38 17.60
N GLN A 311 27.69 16.73 18.21
CA GLN A 311 26.76 17.33 19.16
C GLN A 311 26.03 18.55 18.56
N GLU A 312 25.79 18.51 17.25
CA GLU A 312 25.00 19.50 16.53
C GLU A 312 23.51 19.17 16.66
N PHE A 313 22.66 20.17 16.46
CA PHE A 313 21.21 20.00 16.50
C PHE A 313 20.75 19.03 15.40
N ILE A 314 19.86 18.10 15.76
CA ILE A 314 19.19 17.20 14.83
C ILE A 314 17.75 17.68 14.72
N PRO A 315 17.36 18.27 13.58
CA PRO A 315 15.99 18.72 13.33
C PRO A 315 15.02 17.56 13.11
#